data_AF-A0A7J7CFB5-F1
#
_entry.id   AF-A0A7J7CFB5-F1
#
_cell.length_a   1.000
_cell.length_b   1.000
_cell.length_c   1.000
_cell.angle_alpha   90.00
_cell.angle_beta   90.00
_cell.angle_gamma   90.00
#
_symmetry.space_group_name_H-M   'P 1'
#
loop_
_entity.id
_entity.type
_entity.pdbx_description
1 polymer ?
#
loop_
_entity_poly.entity_id
_entity_poly.type
_entity_poly.pdbx_seq_one_letter_code
_entity_poly.pdbx_strand_id
1 'polypeptide(L)'
;MVIMSSHQIFSVSSFSYLHPPLLFPVPTAYPVDLFEHIWSVDRLQRLGISRFFQPEINECLDYVHRYWTKDGICWARNSRVQDIDDTAMGFRLLRLHGYEVSPVETRLYIEQYGGQDDVWIGKTLYRMPYVNNNVYLELAKLDYNNCQSLHRIEWDNIQKWYEGYNLGGFGVNKRSLLRTYFLTTSNIFEPERSVERLTWTKTAILVQAIASYFENSREERIEFANEFQKFPNTRGYINGR
;
A
#
# COMPACT_ATOMS: atom_id res chain seq x y z
N MET A 1 -27.03 -20.49 -36.12
CA MET A 1 -27.96 -21.65 -36.01
C MET A 1 -27.17 -22.79 -35.41
N VAL A 2 -27.25 -22.99 -34.09
CA VAL A 2 -26.64 -24.12 -33.39
C VAL A 2 -27.78 -25.01 -32.94
N ILE A 3 -27.81 -26.24 -33.43
CA ILE A 3 -28.81 -27.26 -33.14
C ILE A 3 -28.57 -27.71 -31.69
N MET A 4 -29.49 -27.39 -30.78
CA MET A 4 -29.48 -27.90 -29.41
C MET A 4 -30.08 -29.31 -29.41
N SER A 5 -29.30 -30.32 -28.99
CA SER A 5 -29.86 -31.63 -28.68
C SER A 5 -30.53 -31.57 -27.31
N SER A 6 -31.78 -32.03 -27.30
CA SER A 6 -32.68 -32.06 -26.17
C SER A 6 -32.30 -33.18 -25.21
N HIS A 7 -31.48 -32.93 -24.18
CA HIS A 7 -31.49 -33.65 -22.90
C HIS A 7 -30.53 -32.98 -21.90
N GLN A 8 -30.92 -31.84 -21.35
CA GLN A 8 -30.48 -31.41 -20.02
C GLN A 8 -31.68 -30.79 -19.30
N ILE A 9 -31.95 -31.31 -18.12
CA ILE A 9 -33.05 -30.94 -17.23
C ILE A 9 -32.84 -29.50 -16.79
N PHE A 10 -33.62 -28.55 -17.32
CA PHE A 10 -33.67 -27.19 -16.80
C PHE A 10 -34.50 -27.19 -15.51
N SER A 11 -33.84 -27.06 -14.35
CA SER A 11 -34.55 -26.90 -13.08
C SER A 11 -35.15 -25.49 -12.97
N VAL A 12 -36.25 -25.33 -12.22
CA VAL A 12 -36.89 -24.02 -11.96
C VAL A 12 -35.90 -23.00 -11.38
N SER A 13 -34.92 -23.47 -10.59
CA SER A 13 -33.86 -22.61 -10.04
C SER A 13 -32.94 -22.00 -11.12
N SER A 14 -32.74 -22.70 -12.24
CA SER A 14 -31.92 -22.20 -13.37
C SER A 14 -32.59 -21.04 -14.10
N PHE A 15 -33.92 -20.99 -14.12
CA PHE A 15 -34.69 -19.87 -14.67
C PHE A 15 -34.65 -18.64 -13.74
N SER A 16 -34.60 -18.84 -12.43
CA SER A 16 -34.49 -17.76 -11.44
C SER A 16 -33.21 -16.92 -11.61
N TYR A 17 -32.10 -17.56 -12.00
CA TYR A 17 -30.82 -16.88 -12.29
C TYR A 17 -30.79 -16.14 -13.64
N LEU A 18 -31.77 -16.38 -14.52
CA LEU A 18 -31.84 -15.81 -15.88
C LEU A 18 -32.88 -14.68 -16.02
N HIS A 19 -33.44 -14.17 -14.92
CA HIS A 19 -34.37 -13.03 -14.94
C HIS A 19 -33.63 -11.71 -14.63
N PRO A 20 -33.03 -11.10 -15.66
CA PRO A 20 -33.61 -9.90 -16.28
C PRO A 20 -34.01 -10.19 -17.74
N PRO A 21 -34.82 -9.34 -18.41
CA PRO A 21 -35.34 -9.65 -19.75
C PRO A 21 -34.20 -9.96 -20.71
N LEU A 22 -34.42 -10.94 -21.60
CA LEU A 22 -33.55 -11.46 -22.66
C LEU A 22 -33.05 -10.40 -23.69
N LEU A 23 -33.10 -9.12 -23.35
CA LEU A 23 -32.72 -7.97 -24.17
C LEU A 23 -31.27 -7.51 -23.93
N PHE A 24 -30.55 -8.08 -22.96
CA PHE A 24 -29.17 -7.71 -22.68
C PHE A 24 -28.23 -8.92 -22.70
N PRO A 25 -26.99 -8.79 -23.22
CA PRO A 25 -25.97 -9.82 -23.12
C PRO A 25 -25.73 -10.20 -21.65
N VAL A 26 -25.69 -11.51 -21.36
CA VAL A 26 -25.39 -12.04 -20.02
C VAL A 26 -23.89 -12.30 -19.91
N PRO A 27 -23.22 -11.86 -18.83
CA PRO A 27 -21.79 -12.13 -18.63
C PRO A 27 -21.52 -13.63 -18.40
N THR A 28 -20.29 -14.07 -18.60
CA THR A 28 -19.90 -15.48 -18.44
C THR A 28 -19.89 -15.98 -17.00
N ALA A 29 -19.86 -15.07 -16.02
CA ALA A 29 -19.97 -15.34 -14.60
C ALA A 29 -20.76 -14.21 -13.92
N TYR A 30 -21.65 -14.56 -12.99
CA TYR A 30 -22.42 -13.60 -12.20
C TYR A 30 -22.99 -14.26 -10.93
N PRO A 31 -23.00 -13.58 -9.76
CA PRO A 31 -22.28 -12.33 -9.49
C PRO A 31 -20.76 -12.56 -9.44
N VAL A 32 -19.98 -11.48 -9.34
CA VAL A 32 -18.52 -11.49 -9.12
C VAL A 32 -18.14 -10.53 -7.98
N ASP A 33 -19.03 -10.42 -7.00
CA ASP A 33 -18.99 -9.39 -5.96
C ASP A 33 -17.77 -9.52 -5.06
N LEU A 34 -17.48 -10.71 -4.52
CA LEU A 34 -16.31 -10.88 -3.63
C LEU A 34 -15.00 -10.63 -4.38
N PHE A 35 -14.90 -11.13 -5.62
CA PHE A 35 -13.75 -10.92 -6.48
C PHE A 35 -13.50 -9.43 -6.72
N GLU A 36 -14.53 -8.69 -7.13
CA GLU A 36 -14.40 -7.27 -7.47
C GLU A 36 -13.93 -6.42 -6.27
N HIS A 37 -14.48 -6.65 -5.07
CA HIS A 37 -14.06 -5.94 -3.85
C HIS A 37 -12.59 -6.25 -3.51
N ILE A 38 -12.22 -7.53 -3.49
CA ILE A 38 -10.86 -7.99 -3.16
C ILE A 38 -9.84 -7.41 -4.14
N TRP A 39 -10.09 -7.56 -5.43
CA TRP A 39 -9.14 -7.12 -6.44
C TRP A 39 -9.08 -5.60 -6.56
N SER A 40 -10.18 -4.87 -6.40
CA SER A 40 -10.16 -3.40 -6.39
C SER A 40 -9.27 -2.87 -5.26
N VAL A 41 -9.41 -3.39 -4.04
CA VAL A 41 -8.57 -3.02 -2.91
C VAL A 41 -7.10 -3.35 -3.17
N ASP A 42 -6.80 -4.53 -3.71
CA ASP A 42 -5.42 -4.90 -4.07
C ASP A 42 -4.81 -3.92 -5.08
N ARG A 43 -5.55 -3.53 -6.12
CA ARG A 43 -5.05 -2.57 -7.12
C ARG A 43 -4.77 -1.21 -6.49
N LEU A 44 -5.67 -0.69 -5.66
CA LEU A 44 -5.49 0.60 -4.97
C LEU A 44 -4.26 0.60 -4.07
N GLN A 45 -4.04 -0.47 -3.31
CA GLN A 45 -2.87 -0.62 -2.44
C GLN A 45 -1.57 -0.70 -3.25
N ARG A 46 -1.52 -1.56 -4.28
CA ARG A 46 -0.32 -1.75 -5.09
C ARG A 46 0.05 -0.52 -5.91
N LEU A 47 -0.94 0.27 -6.33
CA LEU A 47 -0.74 1.57 -6.96
C LEU A 47 -0.27 2.66 -5.99
N GLY A 48 -0.31 2.41 -4.67
CA GLY A 48 0.12 3.38 -3.65
C GLY A 48 -0.87 4.51 -3.38
N ILE A 49 -2.13 4.36 -3.80
CA ILE A 49 -3.17 5.39 -3.71
C ILE A 49 -4.27 5.06 -2.71
N SER A 50 -4.14 3.96 -1.96
CA SER A 50 -5.12 3.48 -0.98
C SER A 50 -5.52 4.53 0.07
N ARG A 51 -4.59 5.43 0.47
CA ARG A 51 -4.86 6.46 1.49
C ARG A 51 -5.98 7.45 1.13
N PHE A 52 -6.34 7.57 -0.15
CA PHE A 52 -7.46 8.39 -0.60
C PHE A 52 -8.82 7.69 -0.51
N PHE A 53 -8.83 6.37 -0.30
CA PHE A 53 -10.01 5.51 -0.40
C PHE A 53 -10.24 4.68 0.87
N GLN A 54 -9.75 5.14 2.02
CA GLN A 54 -9.82 4.35 3.26
C GLN A 54 -11.27 3.99 3.67
N PRO A 55 -12.26 4.90 3.60
CA PRO A 55 -13.65 4.53 3.88
C PRO A 55 -14.18 3.43 2.95
N GLU A 56 -13.92 3.55 1.65
CA GLU A 56 -14.37 2.62 0.62
C GLU A 56 -13.68 1.26 0.76
N ILE A 57 -12.38 1.26 1.05
CA ILE A 57 -11.60 0.05 1.31
C ILE A 57 -12.17 -0.68 2.54
N ASN A 58 -12.47 0.03 3.63
CA ASN A 58 -13.06 -0.57 4.82
C ASN A 58 -14.43 -1.20 4.51
N GLU A 59 -15.28 -0.50 3.75
CA GLU A 59 -16.57 -1.06 3.31
C GLU A 59 -16.39 -2.34 2.48
N CYS A 60 -15.42 -2.34 1.56
CA CYS A 60 -15.11 -3.51 0.74
C CYS A 60 -14.70 -4.71 1.60
N LEU A 61 -13.86 -4.49 2.60
CA LEU A 61 -13.34 -5.55 3.46
C LEU A 61 -14.39 -6.03 4.46
N ASP A 62 -15.23 -5.13 4.98
CA ASP A 62 -16.36 -5.48 5.82
C ASP A 62 -17.35 -6.38 5.04
N TYR A 63 -17.57 -6.08 3.76
CA TYR A 63 -18.36 -6.93 2.87
C TYR A 63 -17.71 -8.31 2.70
N VAL A 64 -16.41 -8.38 2.39
CA VAL A 64 -15.67 -9.64 2.24
C VAL A 64 -15.69 -10.46 3.53
N HIS A 65 -15.46 -9.82 4.67
CA HIS A 65 -15.45 -10.45 5.99
C HIS A 65 -16.82 -11.03 6.35
N ARG A 66 -17.92 -10.32 6.02
CA ARG A 66 -19.30 -10.79 6.27
C ARG A 66 -19.60 -12.14 5.61
N TYR A 67 -18.99 -12.42 4.45
CA TYR A 67 -19.18 -13.66 3.70
C TYR A 67 -18.00 -14.63 3.82
N TRP A 68 -17.03 -14.34 4.68
CA TRP A 68 -15.89 -15.22 4.92
C TRP A 68 -16.34 -16.52 5.60
N THR A 69 -15.80 -17.65 5.15
CA THR A 69 -16.08 -18.96 5.76
C THR A 69 -14.80 -19.68 6.14
N LYS A 70 -14.89 -20.65 7.07
CA LYS A 70 -13.76 -21.47 7.51
C LYS A 70 -13.14 -22.31 6.37
N ASP A 71 -13.95 -22.65 5.37
CA ASP A 71 -13.55 -23.51 4.25
C ASP A 71 -12.94 -22.66 3.11
N GLY A 72 -13.03 -21.33 3.20
CA GLY A 72 -12.56 -20.36 2.21
C GLY A 72 -13.71 -19.58 1.54
N ILE A 73 -13.36 -18.81 0.51
CA ILE A 73 -14.30 -18.02 -0.30
C ILE A 73 -14.06 -18.29 -1.79
N CYS A 74 -14.83 -17.63 -2.64
CA CYS A 74 -14.79 -17.72 -4.10
C CYS A 74 -15.25 -16.37 -4.68
N TRP A 75 -15.25 -16.22 -6.01
CA TRP A 75 -15.55 -14.95 -6.67
C TRP A 75 -16.95 -14.37 -6.35
N ALA A 76 -17.87 -15.21 -5.89
CA ALA A 76 -19.26 -14.88 -5.58
C ALA A 76 -19.69 -15.29 -4.16
N ARG A 77 -20.47 -14.44 -3.49
CA ARG A 77 -20.99 -14.69 -2.11
C ARG A 77 -21.78 -15.99 -1.93
N ASN A 78 -22.38 -16.51 -3.00
CA ASN A 78 -23.26 -17.67 -2.99
C ASN A 78 -22.64 -18.89 -3.70
N SER A 79 -21.33 -18.85 -3.97
CA SER A 79 -20.63 -19.99 -4.55
C SER A 79 -20.64 -21.19 -3.60
N ARG A 80 -20.85 -22.38 -4.16
CA ARG A 80 -20.79 -23.65 -3.41
C ARG A 80 -19.38 -24.24 -3.38
N VAL A 81 -18.48 -23.68 -4.17
CA VAL A 81 -17.09 -24.10 -4.31
C VAL A 81 -16.18 -22.97 -3.85
N GLN A 82 -15.01 -23.32 -3.32
CA GLN A 82 -13.99 -22.36 -2.92
C GLN A 82 -12.92 -22.26 -3.99
N ASP A 83 -12.40 -21.06 -4.16
CA ASP A 83 -11.31 -20.78 -5.08
C ASP A 83 -10.07 -20.35 -4.27
N ILE A 84 -8.92 -20.91 -4.63
CA ILE A 84 -7.68 -20.69 -3.89
C ILE A 84 -7.13 -19.28 -4.11
N ASP A 85 -7.30 -18.70 -5.29
CA ASP A 85 -6.80 -17.37 -5.61
C ASP A 85 -7.60 -16.32 -4.83
N ASP A 86 -8.93 -16.43 -4.83
CA ASP A 86 -9.81 -15.54 -4.06
C ASP A 86 -9.61 -15.70 -2.55
N THR A 87 -9.49 -16.95 -2.07
CA THR A 87 -9.27 -17.23 -0.64
C THR A 87 -7.93 -16.70 -0.17
N ALA A 88 -6.85 -16.94 -0.91
CA ALA A 88 -5.53 -16.44 -0.56
C ALA A 88 -5.49 -14.91 -0.57
N MET A 89 -6.14 -14.29 -1.57
CA MET A 89 -6.19 -12.84 -1.70
C MET A 89 -7.02 -12.19 -0.59
N GLY A 90 -8.21 -12.72 -0.30
CA GLY A 90 -9.04 -12.26 0.80
C GLY A 90 -8.36 -12.42 2.16
N PHE A 91 -7.72 -13.56 2.42
CA PHE A 91 -6.92 -13.78 3.63
C PHE A 91 -5.80 -12.76 3.75
N ARG A 92 -5.04 -12.53 2.68
CA ARG A 92 -3.96 -11.55 2.63
C ARG A 92 -4.50 -10.16 2.95
N LEU A 93 -5.56 -9.71 2.28
CA LEU A 93 -6.10 -8.36 2.47
C LEU A 93 -6.70 -8.17 3.86
N LEU A 94 -7.51 -9.11 4.35
CA LEU A 94 -8.07 -9.03 5.71
C LEU A 94 -6.97 -9.00 6.77
N ARG A 95 -5.87 -9.73 6.55
CA ARG A 95 -4.70 -9.70 7.44
C ARG A 95 -3.88 -8.41 7.31
N LEU A 96 -3.67 -7.90 6.09
CA LEU A 96 -2.92 -6.67 5.81
C LEU A 96 -3.67 -5.40 6.20
N HIS A 97 -4.98 -5.44 6.42
CA HIS A 97 -5.64 -4.34 7.12
C HIS A 97 -5.40 -4.35 8.63
N GLY A 98 -4.40 -5.14 9.07
CA GLY A 98 -3.58 -4.91 10.25
C GLY A 98 -2.09 -4.56 10.00
N TYR A 99 -1.58 -4.52 8.75
CA TYR A 99 -0.22 -4.05 8.34
C TYR A 99 -0.13 -3.67 6.84
N GLU A 100 0.34 -2.46 6.54
CA GLU A 100 0.50 -1.95 5.16
C GLU A 100 1.72 -2.52 4.38
N VAL A 101 1.59 -2.57 3.05
CA VAL A 101 2.62 -3.02 2.08
C VAL A 101 3.60 -1.89 1.75
N SER A 102 4.88 -2.26 1.56
CA SER A 102 5.99 -1.32 1.32
C SER A 102 6.00 -0.72 -0.11
N PRO A 103 6.20 0.60 -0.28
CA PRO A 103 6.23 1.31 -1.56
C PRO A 103 7.37 0.99 -2.53
N VAL A 104 8.40 0.23 -2.11
CA VAL A 104 9.52 -0.14 -3.01
C VAL A 104 8.99 -0.91 -4.23
N GLU A 105 7.87 -1.61 -4.08
CA GLU A 105 7.22 -2.39 -5.13
C GLU A 105 6.22 -1.57 -5.97
N THR A 106 5.70 -0.45 -5.44
CA THR A 106 4.65 0.37 -6.08
C THR A 106 5.05 0.92 -7.44
N ARG A 107 6.30 1.40 -7.60
CA ARG A 107 6.74 1.96 -8.89
C ARG A 107 6.69 0.92 -10.01
N LEU A 108 7.26 -0.27 -9.76
CA LEU A 108 7.26 -1.37 -10.73
C LEU A 108 5.83 -1.73 -11.11
N TYR A 109 4.94 -1.69 -10.12
CA TYR A 109 3.55 -2.00 -10.34
C TYR A 109 2.81 -0.94 -11.17
N ILE A 110 3.06 0.36 -10.96
CA ILE A 110 2.53 1.44 -11.83
C ILE A 110 2.97 1.24 -13.28
N GLU A 111 4.21 0.78 -13.53
CA GLU A 111 4.73 0.50 -14.87
C GLU A 111 4.08 -0.73 -15.52
N GLN A 112 3.62 -1.70 -14.72
CA GLN A 112 3.03 -2.96 -15.20
C GLN A 112 1.49 -2.93 -15.27
N TYR A 113 0.83 -2.04 -14.55
CA TYR A 113 -0.62 -1.97 -14.49
C TYR A 113 -1.22 -1.57 -15.84
N GLY A 114 -2.00 -2.48 -16.45
CA GLY A 114 -2.53 -2.35 -17.81
C GLY A 114 -3.67 -1.36 -18.02
N GLY A 115 -4.10 -0.63 -16.97
CA GLY A 115 -5.18 0.34 -17.07
C GLY A 115 -6.48 -0.29 -17.59
N GLN A 116 -7.24 0.44 -18.40
CA GLN A 116 -8.51 -0.02 -19.00
C GLN A 116 -8.34 -1.16 -20.02
N ASP A 117 -7.13 -1.33 -20.56
CA ASP A 117 -6.86 -2.26 -21.66
C ASP A 117 -6.54 -3.68 -21.16
N ASP A 118 -6.43 -3.85 -19.84
CA ASP A 118 -6.18 -5.14 -19.20
C ASP A 118 -7.37 -6.10 -19.40
N VAL A 119 -7.08 -7.35 -19.77
CA VAL A 119 -8.06 -8.36 -20.16
C VAL A 119 -7.91 -9.60 -19.30
N TRP A 120 -9.02 -10.05 -18.74
CA TRP A 120 -9.10 -11.25 -17.92
C TRP A 120 -9.52 -12.45 -18.76
N ILE A 121 -8.93 -13.61 -18.48
CA ILE A 121 -9.21 -14.87 -19.17
C ILE A 121 -10.08 -15.74 -18.27
N GLY A 122 -11.29 -16.06 -18.72
CA GLY A 122 -12.16 -17.06 -18.12
C GLY A 122 -12.66 -18.04 -19.20
N LYS A 123 -13.97 -18.31 -19.24
CA LYS A 123 -14.58 -19.03 -20.39
C LYS A 123 -14.48 -18.24 -21.69
N THR A 124 -14.50 -16.91 -21.58
CA THR A 124 -14.20 -15.95 -22.66
C THR A 124 -13.27 -14.87 -22.11
N LEU A 125 -12.79 -13.99 -22.99
CA LEU A 125 -12.12 -12.76 -22.57
C LEU A 125 -13.16 -11.78 -22.00
N TYR A 126 -12.84 -11.16 -20.87
CA TYR A 126 -13.67 -10.13 -20.24
C TYR A 126 -12.82 -9.01 -19.62
N ARG A 127 -13.45 -7.88 -19.27
CA ARG A 127 -12.80 -6.74 -18.62
C ARG A 127 -13.49 -6.42 -17.30
N MET A 128 -12.75 -5.85 -16.36
CA MET A 128 -13.23 -5.50 -15.02
C MET A 128 -13.04 -3.99 -14.76
N PRO A 129 -13.95 -3.11 -15.20
CA PRO A 129 -13.74 -1.66 -15.16
C PRO A 129 -13.49 -1.09 -13.75
N TYR A 130 -14.07 -1.70 -12.72
CA TYR A 130 -13.87 -1.27 -11.33
C TYR A 130 -12.49 -1.66 -10.76
N VAL A 131 -11.84 -2.66 -11.36
CA VAL A 131 -10.49 -3.14 -10.99
C VAL A 131 -9.42 -2.52 -11.89
N ASN A 132 -9.71 -2.40 -13.19
CA ASN A 132 -8.81 -2.02 -14.26
C ASN A 132 -9.33 -0.78 -15.00
N ASN A 133 -8.78 0.39 -14.69
CA ASN A 133 -9.14 1.64 -15.35
C ASN A 133 -7.98 2.66 -15.37
N ASN A 134 -8.07 3.62 -16.29
CA ASN A 134 -7.04 4.65 -16.46
C ASN A 134 -7.06 5.71 -15.36
N VAL A 135 -8.20 5.92 -14.68
CA VAL A 135 -8.32 6.92 -13.61
C VAL A 135 -7.39 6.56 -12.45
N TYR A 136 -7.37 5.29 -12.02
CA TYR A 136 -6.46 4.81 -10.99
C TYR A 136 -4.99 4.96 -11.40
N LEU A 137 -4.66 4.64 -12.66
CA LEU A 137 -3.30 4.74 -13.18
C LEU A 137 -2.82 6.20 -13.24
N GLU A 138 -3.67 7.12 -13.70
CA GLU A 138 -3.37 8.54 -13.76
C GLU A 138 -3.17 9.13 -12.37
N LEU A 139 -4.06 8.82 -11.43
CA LEU A 139 -3.93 9.25 -10.03
C LEU A 139 -2.63 8.73 -9.41
N ALA A 140 -2.30 7.44 -9.60
CA ALA A 140 -1.08 6.85 -9.07
C ALA A 140 0.19 7.51 -9.61
N LYS A 141 0.23 7.81 -10.91
CA LYS A 141 1.36 8.51 -11.54
C LYS A 141 1.53 9.93 -10.99
N LEU A 142 0.44 10.68 -10.90
CA LEU A 142 0.46 12.05 -10.38
C LEU A 142 0.93 12.08 -8.93
N ASP A 143 0.38 11.19 -8.11
CA ASP A 143 0.70 11.10 -6.70
C ASP A 143 2.16 10.69 -6.44
N TYR A 144 2.64 9.67 -7.16
CA TYR A 144 4.03 9.23 -7.08
C TYR A 144 5.01 10.35 -7.45
N ASN A 145 4.71 11.08 -8.53
CA ASN A 145 5.55 12.19 -8.98
C ASN A 145 5.56 13.35 -7.98
N ASN A 146 4.41 13.64 -7.36
CA ASN A 146 4.30 14.66 -6.32
C ASN A 146 5.16 14.29 -5.10
N CYS A 147 4.98 13.08 -4.55
CA CYS A 147 5.78 12.57 -3.44
C CYS A 147 7.28 12.60 -3.76
N GLN A 148 7.67 12.09 -4.94
CA GLN A 148 9.08 12.07 -5.33
C GLN A 148 9.68 13.48 -5.45
N SER A 149 8.93 14.46 -5.96
CA SER A 149 9.40 15.84 -6.06
C SER A 149 9.70 16.43 -4.68
N LEU A 150 8.82 16.21 -3.70
CA LEU A 150 9.00 16.65 -2.33
C LEU A 150 10.19 15.95 -1.67
N HIS A 151 10.31 14.62 -1.81
CA HIS A 151 11.40 13.87 -1.22
C HIS A 151 12.78 14.31 -1.75
N ARG A 152 12.87 14.78 -3.01
CA ARG A 152 14.12 15.36 -3.53
C ARG A 152 14.48 16.67 -2.83
N ILE A 153 13.50 17.55 -2.60
CA ILE A 153 13.72 18.83 -1.90
C ILE A 153 14.13 18.57 -0.44
N GLU A 154 13.44 17.64 0.22
CA GLU A 154 13.78 17.19 1.58
C GLU A 154 15.18 16.60 1.64
N TRP A 155 15.57 15.77 0.66
CA TRP A 155 16.90 15.19 0.58
C TRP A 155 17.99 16.27 0.49
N ASP A 156 17.83 17.27 -0.38
CA ASP A 156 18.76 18.40 -0.48
C ASP A 156 18.92 19.12 0.87
N ASN A 157 17.82 19.30 1.61
CA ASN A 157 17.84 19.92 2.93
C ASN A 157 18.54 19.06 3.98
N ILE A 158 18.34 17.74 3.95
CA ILE A 158 19.03 16.80 4.84
C ILE A 158 20.53 16.77 4.57
N GLN A 159 20.95 16.82 3.30
CA GLN A 159 22.36 16.90 2.95
C GLN A 159 23.01 18.16 3.53
N LYS A 160 22.37 19.33 3.37
CA LYS A 160 22.84 20.60 3.96
C LYS A 160 22.92 20.54 5.47
N TRP A 161 21.91 19.94 6.12
CA TRP A 161 21.91 19.73 7.57
C TRP A 161 23.08 18.84 8.01
N TYR A 162 23.30 17.72 7.34
CA TYR A 162 24.40 16.80 7.63
C TYR A 162 25.78 17.48 7.50
N GLU A 163 25.98 18.27 6.45
CA GLU A 163 27.23 19.00 6.23
C GLU A 163 27.42 20.14 7.24
N GLY A 164 26.35 20.88 7.56
CA GLY A 164 26.38 22.00 8.50
C GLY A 164 26.76 21.60 9.93
N TYR A 165 26.45 20.38 10.36
CA TYR A 165 26.86 19.84 11.67
C TYR A 165 28.11 18.95 11.62
N ASN A 166 28.78 18.85 10.46
CA ASN A 166 29.95 18.00 10.25
C ASN A 166 29.75 16.57 10.77
N LEU A 167 28.59 15.96 10.50
CA LEU A 167 28.26 14.62 11.02
C LEU A 167 29.18 13.53 10.47
N GLY A 168 29.84 13.80 9.34
CA GLY A 168 30.92 12.96 8.81
C GLY A 168 32.12 12.83 9.74
N GLY A 169 32.44 13.89 10.51
CA GLY A 169 33.49 13.86 11.53
C GLY A 169 33.16 12.95 12.72
N PHE A 170 31.88 12.61 12.91
CA PHE A 170 31.39 11.69 13.94
C PHE A 170 31.15 10.28 13.39
N GLY A 171 31.76 9.92 12.26
CA GLY A 171 31.71 8.56 11.70
C GLY A 171 30.45 8.22 10.91
N VAL A 172 29.48 9.14 10.79
CA VAL A 172 28.31 8.93 9.91
C VAL A 172 28.72 9.16 8.47
N ASN A 173 28.71 8.12 7.63
CA ASN A 173 28.98 8.28 6.20
C ASN A 173 27.72 8.69 5.40
N LYS A 174 27.93 9.37 4.26
CA LYS A 174 26.85 9.82 3.35
C LYS A 174 25.96 8.67 2.83
N ARG A 175 26.50 7.46 2.72
CA ARG A 175 25.72 6.28 2.30
C ARG A 175 24.70 5.87 3.36
N SER A 176 25.07 5.95 4.64
CA SER A 176 24.16 5.70 5.75
C SER A 176 23.07 6.75 5.81
N LEU A 177 23.42 8.02 5.61
CA LEU A 177 22.45 9.12 5.50
C LEU A 177 21.40 8.85 4.42
N LEU A 178 21.85 8.53 3.21
CA LEU A 178 20.97 8.21 2.09
C LEU A 178 20.09 7.00 2.40
N ARG A 179 20.66 5.93 2.95
CA ARG A 179 19.92 4.70 3.27
C ARG A 179 18.84 4.96 4.32
N THR A 180 19.18 5.69 5.38
CA THR A 180 18.23 6.04 6.44
C THR A 180 17.12 6.92 5.90
N TYR A 181 17.45 7.94 5.10
CA TYR A 181 16.43 8.78 4.49
C TYR A 181 15.52 8.00 3.55
N PHE A 182 16.11 7.18 2.66
CA PHE A 182 15.36 6.31 1.75
C PHE A 182 14.41 5.35 2.50
N LEU A 183 14.86 4.78 3.61
CA LEU A 183 14.01 3.93 4.45
C LEU A 183 12.84 4.73 5.01
N THR A 184 13.10 5.91 5.58
CA THR A 184 12.03 6.76 6.14
C THR A 184 11.01 7.19 5.08
N THR A 185 11.45 7.57 3.87
CA THR A 185 10.54 7.95 2.78
C THR A 185 9.80 6.75 2.20
N SER A 186 10.36 5.55 2.29
CA SER A 186 9.65 4.34 1.90
C SER A 186 8.57 3.98 2.92
N ASN A 187 8.74 4.30 4.20
CA ASN A 187 7.75 3.96 5.23
C ASN A 187 6.69 5.05 5.47
N ILE A 188 7.05 6.32 5.29
CA ILE A 188 6.17 7.47 5.52
C ILE A 188 6.32 8.36 4.29
N PHE A 189 5.59 8.09 3.22
CA PHE A 189 5.81 8.75 1.94
C PHE A 189 4.90 9.98 1.75
N GLU A 190 3.84 10.09 2.54
CA GLU A 190 2.77 11.07 2.40
C GLU A 190 3.30 12.50 2.55
N PRO A 191 2.97 13.43 1.64
CA PRO A 191 3.48 14.80 1.68
C PRO A 191 3.26 15.50 3.02
N GLU A 192 2.11 15.27 3.64
CA GLU A 192 1.67 15.89 4.90
C GLU A 192 2.52 15.45 6.09
N ARG A 193 3.18 14.30 5.99
CA ARG A 193 3.98 13.69 7.06
C ARG A 193 5.49 13.95 6.94
N SER A 194 5.83 15.06 6.30
CA SER A 194 7.21 15.51 6.10
C SER A 194 7.95 15.69 7.44
N VAL A 195 7.27 16.25 8.45
CA VAL A 195 7.90 16.49 9.76
C VAL A 195 8.28 15.18 10.43
N GLU A 196 7.43 14.15 10.40
CA GLU A 196 7.77 12.85 10.97
C GLU A 196 8.94 12.18 10.24
N ARG A 197 8.94 12.20 8.90
CA ARG A 197 10.06 11.70 8.09
C ARG A 197 11.38 12.35 8.49
N LEU A 198 11.43 13.68 8.41
CA LEU A 198 12.65 14.44 8.68
C LEU A 198 13.14 14.24 10.11
N THR A 199 12.21 14.20 11.08
CA THR A 199 12.53 13.97 12.49
C THR A 199 13.08 12.56 12.71
N TRP A 200 12.48 11.55 12.08
CA TRP A 200 12.96 10.17 12.16
C TRP A 200 14.36 10.05 11.55
N THR A 201 14.58 10.58 10.34
CA THR A 201 15.91 10.53 9.71
C THR A 201 16.96 11.20 10.58
N LYS A 202 16.70 12.42 11.07
CA LYS A 202 17.65 13.17 11.91
C LYS A 202 17.96 12.42 13.20
N THR A 203 16.93 11.91 13.89
CA THR A 203 17.08 11.14 15.13
C THR A 203 17.95 9.89 14.89
N ALA A 204 17.65 9.11 13.86
CA ALA A 204 18.39 7.90 13.53
C ALA A 204 19.87 8.20 13.21
N ILE A 205 20.13 9.31 12.52
CA ILE A 205 21.49 9.75 12.18
C ILE A 205 22.25 10.25 13.41
N LEU A 206 21.61 10.99 14.31
CA LEU A 206 22.23 11.42 15.56
C LEU A 206 22.58 10.22 16.46
N VAL A 207 21.68 9.24 16.56
CA VAL A 207 21.95 8.00 17.28
C VAL A 207 23.15 7.27 16.66
N GLN A 208 23.22 7.20 15.34
CA GLN A 208 24.37 6.61 14.66
C GLN A 208 25.68 7.37 14.93
N ALA A 209 25.65 8.70 14.91
CA ALA A 209 26.81 9.54 15.21
C ALA A 209 27.33 9.30 16.64
N ILE A 210 26.42 9.31 17.61
CA ILE A 210 26.74 9.01 19.03
C ILE A 210 27.34 7.61 19.16
N ALA A 211 26.71 6.62 18.55
CA ALA A 211 27.18 5.24 18.61
C ALA A 211 28.59 5.07 18.02
N SER A 212 28.87 5.73 16.89
CA SER A 212 30.18 5.69 16.23
C SER A 212 31.24 6.46 17.01
N TYR A 213 30.90 7.61 17.61
CA TYR A 213 31.82 8.39 18.41
C TYR A 213 32.31 7.61 19.65
N PHE A 214 31.40 6.95 20.35
CA PHE A 214 31.71 6.17 21.57
C PHE A 214 32.02 4.70 21.31
N GLU A 215 32.40 4.30 20.09
CA GLU A 215 32.66 2.89 19.75
C GLU A 215 33.82 2.30 20.59
N ASN A 216 34.83 3.13 20.88
CA ASN A 216 36.08 2.68 21.54
C ASN A 216 36.30 3.24 22.96
N SER A 217 35.38 4.04 23.51
CA SER A 217 35.56 4.66 24.84
C SER A 217 34.33 4.50 25.73
N ARG A 218 34.44 3.60 26.72
CA ARG A 218 33.40 3.39 27.74
C ARG A 218 33.30 4.55 28.73
N GLU A 219 34.44 5.16 29.05
CA GLU A 219 34.55 6.25 30.02
C GLU A 219 33.86 7.52 29.50
N GLU A 220 34.19 7.93 28.28
CA GLU A 220 33.55 9.08 27.61
C GLU A 220 32.03 8.86 27.45
N ARG A 221 31.60 7.61 27.19
CA ARG A 221 30.17 7.28 27.12
C ARG A 221 29.44 7.49 28.45
N ILE A 222 30.07 7.10 29.57
CA ILE A 222 29.50 7.28 30.91
C ILE A 222 29.45 8.77 31.27
N GLU A 223 30.52 9.51 30.96
CA GLU A 223 30.58 10.96 31.20
C GLU A 223 29.49 11.71 30.42
N PHE A 224 29.36 11.43 29.12
CA PHE A 224 28.31 11.99 28.27
C PHE A 224 26.91 11.70 28.82
N ALA A 225 26.63 10.45 29.23
CA ALA A 225 25.34 10.08 29.79
C ALA A 225 25.03 10.85 31.09
N ASN A 226 26.03 11.03 31.94
CA ASN A 226 25.90 11.80 33.18
C ASN A 226 25.63 13.29 32.92
N GLU A 227 26.29 13.89 31.93
CA GLU A 227 26.02 15.27 31.53
C GLU A 227 24.62 15.42 30.92
N PHE A 228 24.22 14.49 30.05
CA PHE A 228 22.91 14.51 29.41
C PHE A 228 21.78 14.43 30.44
N GLN A 229 21.93 13.63 31.50
CA GLN A 229 20.97 13.54 32.61
C GLN A 229 20.92 14.80 33.48
N LYS A 230 22.05 15.52 33.61
CA LYS A 230 22.13 16.77 34.36
C LYS A 230 21.62 17.97 33.58
N PHE A 231 21.37 17.82 32.27
CA PHE A 231 20.90 18.89 31.42
C PHE A 231 19.49 19.33 31.87
N PRO A 232 19.30 20.59 32.34
CA PRO A 232 18.01 21.02 32.84
C PRO A 232 16.98 21.08 31.70
N ASN A 233 15.73 20.72 32.00
CA ASN A 233 14.52 20.87 31.15
C ASN A 233 14.19 22.35 30.85
N THR A 234 15.18 23.17 30.51
CA THR A 234 15.01 24.58 30.20
C THR A 234 15.15 24.79 28.70
N ARG A 235 14.02 24.68 28.01
CA ARG A 235 13.54 25.69 27.05
C ARG A 235 12.09 25.38 26.71
N GLY A 236 11.21 26.24 27.20
CA GLY A 236 9.84 26.32 26.70
C GLY A 236 9.86 26.51 25.18
N TYR A 237 8.84 25.93 24.54
CA TYR A 237 8.47 26.13 23.15
C TYR A 237 8.71 27.59 22.74
N ILE A 238 9.71 27.82 21.90
CA ILE A 238 9.85 29.09 21.20
C ILE A 238 8.78 29.06 20.12
N ASN A 239 7.63 29.65 20.40
CA ASN A 239 6.62 29.97 19.39
C ASN A 239 7.25 30.92 18.36
N GLY A 240 7.62 30.37 17.20
CA GLY A 240 8.02 31.13 16.02
C GLY A 240 6.78 31.61 15.28
N ARG A 241 6.62 32.93 15.22
CA ARG A 241 5.72 33.66 14.33
C ARG A 241 6.06 33.40 12.86
#